data_AF-X0ZS99-F1
#
_entry.id   AF-X0ZS99-F1
#
_cell.length_a   1.000
_cell.length_b   1.000
_cell.length_c   1.000
_cell.angle_alpha   90.00
_cell.angle_beta   90.00
_cell.angle_gamma   90.00
#
_symmetry.space_group_name_H-M   'P 1'
#
loop_
_entity.id
_entity.type
_entity.pdbx_description
1 polymer ?
#
loop_
_entity_poly.entity_id
_entity_poly.type
_entity_poly.pdbx_seq_one_letter_code
_entity_poly.pdbx_strand_id
1 'polypeptide(L)'
;MPWIIEAIKSPNYDKSIPIASSLLETDLSLIKNIPIDNILDIINDSEWRLKYIGLQLFSKLYNVNKDIIQKLDVKKFINDPDSSVQVEILNILANSSYSIPLETLIDKIDHSNKGIRAAAIKNIKNLEIKKLNAQILSKFIPLLKDPTSS
;
A
#
# COMPACT_ATOMS: atom_id res chain seq x y z
N MET A 1 13.79 1.45 23.07
CA MET A 1 13.67 1.79 21.62
C MET A 1 14.90 1.53 20.79
N PRO A 2 16.13 1.83 21.23
CA PRO A 2 17.31 1.64 20.38
C PRO A 2 17.45 0.22 19.81
N TRP A 3 17.19 -0.82 20.62
CA TRP A 3 17.29 -2.21 20.19
C TRP A 3 16.28 -2.62 19.10
N ILE A 4 15.06 -2.05 19.11
CA ILE A 4 14.06 -2.34 18.07
C ILE A 4 14.51 -1.72 16.75
N ILE A 5 14.96 -0.46 16.77
CA ILE A 5 15.44 0.24 15.58
C ILE A 5 16.68 -0.47 15.01
N GLU A 6 17.60 -0.90 15.86
CA GLU A 6 18.76 -1.70 15.44
C GLU A 6 18.32 -3.03 14.80
N ALA A 7 17.33 -3.69 15.38
CA ALA A 7 16.87 -4.99 14.90
C ALA A 7 16.14 -4.90 13.55
N ILE A 8 15.23 -3.94 13.36
CA ILE A 8 14.53 -3.76 12.07
C ILE A 8 15.46 -3.27 10.96
N LYS A 9 16.56 -2.58 11.30
CA LYS A 9 17.60 -2.17 10.35
C LYS A 9 18.68 -3.24 10.12
N SER A 10 18.56 -4.39 10.76
CA SER A 10 19.55 -5.44 10.60
C SER A 10 19.53 -5.96 9.16
N PRO A 11 20.69 -6.11 8.51
CA PRO A 11 20.77 -6.75 7.19
C PRO A 11 20.47 -8.25 7.25
N ASN A 12 20.42 -8.84 8.45
CA ASN A 12 20.00 -10.22 8.63
C ASN A 12 18.47 -10.31 8.64
N TYR A 13 17.89 -10.82 7.54
CA TYR A 13 16.46 -10.98 7.40
C TYR A 13 15.83 -11.95 8.41
N ASP A 14 16.58 -12.94 8.91
CA ASP A 14 16.09 -13.82 9.99
C ASP A 14 15.92 -13.07 11.32
N LYS A 15 16.55 -11.88 11.47
CA LYS A 15 16.37 -10.98 12.61
C LYS A 15 15.35 -9.89 12.30
N SER A 16 15.49 -9.19 11.17
CA SER A 16 14.68 -7.99 10.90
C SER A 16 13.23 -8.32 10.59
N ILE A 17 12.95 -9.39 9.84
CA ILE A 17 11.57 -9.77 9.47
C ILE A 17 10.74 -10.14 10.71
N PRO A 18 11.16 -11.07 11.60
CA PRO A 18 10.33 -11.41 12.75
C PRO A 18 10.08 -10.22 13.68
N ILE A 19 11.06 -9.33 13.83
CA ILE A 19 10.88 -8.13 14.66
C ILE A 19 9.92 -7.14 14.00
N ALA A 20 10.07 -6.87 12.70
CA ALA A 20 9.16 -6.00 11.97
C ALA A 20 7.71 -6.57 11.98
N SER A 21 7.56 -7.88 11.79
CA SER A 21 6.26 -8.56 11.93
C SER A 21 5.70 -8.44 13.34
N SER A 22 6.54 -8.60 14.38
CA SER A 22 6.09 -8.46 15.77
C SER A 22 5.54 -7.05 16.04
N LEU A 23 6.08 -6.01 15.39
CA LEU A 23 5.54 -4.66 15.51
C LEU A 23 4.10 -4.53 14.97
N LEU A 24 3.69 -5.37 14.02
CA LEU A 24 2.30 -5.41 13.54
C LEU A 24 1.33 -5.90 14.62
N GLU A 25 1.79 -6.65 15.61
CA GLU A 25 0.94 -7.13 16.70
C GLU A 25 1.00 -6.22 17.94
N THR A 26 1.85 -5.18 17.90
CA THR A 26 2.01 -4.25 19.02
C THR A 26 1.01 -3.10 19.00
N ASP A 27 0.80 -2.49 20.16
CA ASP A 27 0.02 -1.28 20.31
C ASP A 27 0.55 -0.15 19.44
N LEU A 28 -0.38 0.63 18.88
CA LEU A 28 -0.09 1.79 18.04
C LEU A 28 0.79 2.83 18.77
N SER A 29 0.74 2.90 20.10
CA SER A 29 1.60 3.77 20.91
C SER A 29 3.08 3.44 20.73
N LEU A 30 3.44 2.17 20.59
CA LEU A 30 4.81 1.73 20.34
C LEU A 30 5.27 2.12 18.94
N ILE A 31 4.42 1.85 17.93
CA ILE A 31 4.72 2.12 16.52
C ILE A 31 4.92 3.63 16.29
N LYS A 32 4.14 4.48 16.96
CA LYS A 32 4.28 5.95 16.90
C LYS A 32 5.63 6.47 17.39
N ASN A 33 6.31 5.72 18.27
CA ASN A 33 7.62 6.09 18.79
C ASN A 33 8.77 5.68 17.85
N ILE A 34 8.49 4.94 16.79
CA ILE A 34 9.47 4.62 15.75
C ILE A 34 9.53 5.81 14.78
N PRO A 35 10.72 6.39 14.52
CA PRO A 35 10.85 7.44 13.54
C PRO A 35 10.32 6.97 12.18
N ILE A 36 9.49 7.80 11.55
CA ILE A 36 8.87 7.46 10.26
C ILE A 36 9.91 7.10 9.19
N ASP A 37 11.08 7.73 9.21
CA ASP A 37 12.16 7.45 8.27
C ASP A 37 12.67 6.00 8.41
N ASN A 38 12.63 5.40 9.60
CA ASN A 38 12.96 3.98 9.77
C ASN A 38 11.87 3.05 9.21
N ILE A 39 10.60 3.47 9.23
CA ILE A 39 9.53 2.73 8.54
C ILE A 39 9.70 2.86 7.02
N LEU A 40 10.10 4.04 6.53
CA LEU A 40 10.39 4.25 5.12
C LEU A 40 11.62 3.46 4.66
N ASP A 41 12.64 3.29 5.50
CA ASP A 41 13.79 2.41 5.23
C ASP A 41 13.29 0.97 4.98
N ILE A 42 12.42 0.44 5.85
CA ILE A 42 11.82 -0.90 5.71
C ILE A 42 11.00 -1.01 4.42
N ILE A 43 10.18 0.00 4.11
CA ILE A 43 9.38 0.06 2.89
C ILE A 43 10.25 0.03 1.62
N ASN A 44 11.46 0.58 1.70
CA ASN A 44 12.37 0.68 0.56
C ASN A 44 13.37 -0.48 0.48
N ASP A 45 13.34 -1.43 1.41
CA ASP A 45 14.22 -2.59 1.41
C ASP A 45 14.06 -3.41 0.12
N SER A 46 15.11 -4.10 -0.33
CA SER A 46 15.05 -4.99 -1.49
C SER A 46 14.16 -6.22 -1.25
N GLU A 47 14.08 -6.69 -0.01
CA GLU A 47 13.28 -7.85 0.38
C GLU A 47 11.80 -7.49 0.47
N TRP A 48 10.99 -8.14 -0.38
CA TRP A 48 9.56 -7.82 -0.53
C TRP A 48 8.76 -7.99 0.77
N ARG A 49 9.14 -8.93 1.64
CA ARG A 49 8.47 -9.14 2.94
C ARG A 49 8.60 -7.90 3.83
N LEU A 50 9.80 -7.32 3.87
CA LEU A 50 10.02 -6.08 4.63
C LEU A 50 9.25 -4.94 3.99
N LYS A 51 9.26 -4.78 2.66
CA LYS A 51 8.45 -3.75 2.01
C LYS A 51 6.98 -3.84 2.41
N TYR A 52 6.42 -5.05 2.34
CA TYR A 52 5.03 -5.33 2.68
C TYR A 52 4.73 -5.02 4.15
N ILE A 53 5.52 -5.52 5.09
CA ILE A 53 5.38 -5.21 6.52
C ILE A 53 5.50 -3.71 6.78
N GLY A 54 6.46 -3.05 6.13
CA GLY A 54 6.66 -1.60 6.23
C GLY A 54 5.43 -0.82 5.77
N LEU A 55 4.80 -1.23 4.66
CA LEU A 55 3.55 -0.62 4.18
C LEU A 55 2.40 -0.86 5.17
N GLN A 56 2.30 -2.04 5.79
CA GLN A 56 1.28 -2.31 6.82
C GLN A 56 1.50 -1.42 8.06
N LEU A 57 2.74 -1.27 8.53
CA LEU A 57 3.08 -0.35 9.63
C LEU A 57 2.76 1.09 9.26
N PHE A 58 3.07 1.51 8.04
CA PHE A 58 2.74 2.82 7.53
C PHE A 58 1.22 3.04 7.47
N SER A 59 0.44 2.06 7.03
CA SER A 59 -1.02 2.09 6.99
C SER A 59 -1.61 2.37 8.38
N LYS A 60 -1.07 1.73 9.42
CA LYS A 60 -1.43 2.01 10.82
C LYS A 60 -1.13 3.45 11.23
N LEU A 61 0.05 3.97 10.88
CA LEU A 61 0.44 5.35 11.18
C LEU A 61 -0.39 6.38 10.41
N TYR A 62 -0.73 6.07 9.16
CA TYR A 62 -1.54 6.90 8.27
C TYR A 62 -2.95 7.12 8.83
N ASN A 63 -3.48 6.18 9.61
CA ASN A 63 -4.77 6.36 10.30
C ASN A 63 -4.76 7.48 11.35
N VAL A 64 -3.58 7.88 11.83
CA VAL A 64 -3.42 8.94 12.84
C VAL A 64 -2.86 10.21 12.23
N ASN A 65 -1.95 10.11 11.28
CA ASN A 65 -1.37 11.25 10.59
C ASN A 65 -1.51 11.04 9.08
N LYS A 66 -2.48 11.74 8.46
CA LYS A 66 -2.79 11.59 7.05
C LYS A 66 -1.72 12.19 6.13
N ASP A 67 -0.96 13.16 6.61
CA ASP A 67 0.02 13.90 5.79
C ASP A 67 1.23 13.05 5.40
N ILE A 68 1.50 11.96 6.13
CA ILE A 68 2.65 11.08 5.85
C ILE A 68 2.57 10.43 4.46
N ILE A 69 1.38 10.37 3.84
CA ILE A 69 1.17 9.80 2.51
C ILE A 69 2.09 10.43 1.46
N GLN A 70 2.43 11.71 1.63
CA GLN A 70 3.33 12.45 0.74
C GLN A 70 4.78 11.92 0.75
N LYS A 71 5.15 11.12 1.76
CA LYS A 71 6.48 10.53 1.88
C LYS A 71 6.65 9.22 1.10
N LEU A 72 5.57 8.62 0.59
CA LEU A 72 5.65 7.39 -0.19
C LEU A 72 5.96 7.66 -1.65
N ASP A 73 6.88 6.87 -2.22
CA ASP A 73 7.02 6.74 -3.67
C ASP A 73 5.91 5.84 -4.22
N VAL A 74 4.71 6.40 -4.35
CA VAL A 74 3.51 5.68 -4.78
C VAL A 74 3.70 4.99 -6.13
N LYS A 75 4.37 5.65 -7.08
CA LYS A 75 4.57 5.13 -8.44
C LYS A 75 5.42 3.86 -8.42
N LYS A 76 6.46 3.81 -7.58
CA LYS A 76 7.29 2.63 -7.36
C LYS A 76 6.44 1.45 -6.86
N PHE A 77 5.67 1.64 -5.79
CA PHE A 77 5.00 0.53 -5.13
C PHE A 77 3.76 0.00 -5.86
N ILE A 78 3.02 0.87 -6.58
CA ILE A 78 1.88 0.41 -7.41
C ILE A 78 2.37 -0.59 -8.49
N ASN A 79 3.64 -0.53 -8.87
CA ASN A 79 4.26 -1.40 -9.88
C ASN A 79 5.34 -2.31 -9.29
N ASP A 80 5.33 -2.56 -7.98
CA ASP A 80 6.29 -3.47 -7.37
C ASP A 80 6.13 -4.89 -7.95
N PRO A 81 7.22 -5.65 -8.18
CA PRO A 81 7.11 -7.02 -8.69
C PRO A 81 6.28 -7.94 -7.78
N ASP A 82 6.24 -7.69 -6.46
CA ASP A 82 5.44 -8.50 -5.55
C ASP A 82 3.98 -8.03 -5.49
N SER A 83 3.06 -8.98 -5.67
CA SER A 83 1.63 -8.65 -5.68
C SER A 83 1.08 -8.23 -4.32
N SER A 84 1.66 -8.70 -3.21
CA SER A 84 1.22 -8.32 -1.86
C SER A 84 1.56 -6.86 -1.58
N VAL A 85 2.75 -6.42 -2.03
CA VAL A 85 3.16 -5.01 -1.97
C VAL A 85 2.23 -4.12 -2.79
N GLN A 86 1.90 -4.51 -4.03
CA GLN A 86 0.94 -3.79 -4.86
C GLN A 86 -0.45 -3.69 -4.22
N VAL A 87 -0.95 -4.80 -3.63
CA VAL A 87 -2.24 -4.82 -2.95
C VAL A 87 -2.25 -3.88 -1.76
N GLU A 88 -1.21 -3.90 -0.93
CA GLU A 88 -1.16 -3.07 0.28
C GLU A 88 -1.11 -1.58 -0.07
N ILE A 89 -0.25 -1.16 -1.02
CA ILE A 89 -0.22 0.25 -1.42
C ILE A 89 -1.57 0.69 -2.01
N LEU A 90 -2.23 -0.13 -2.83
CA LEU A 90 -3.54 0.20 -3.38
C LEU A 90 -4.60 0.35 -2.27
N ASN A 91 -4.55 -0.47 -1.21
CA ASN A 91 -5.44 -0.32 -0.06
C ASN A 91 -5.15 0.97 0.73
N ILE A 92 -3.88 1.33 0.93
CA ILE A 92 -3.50 2.60 1.57
C ILE A 92 -4.04 3.78 0.76
N LEU A 93 -3.83 3.77 -0.56
CA LEU A 93 -4.27 4.84 -1.45
C LEU A 93 -5.78 4.98 -1.49
N ALA A 94 -6.53 3.87 -1.47
CA ALA A 94 -7.98 3.88 -1.41
C ALA A 94 -8.48 4.58 -0.13
N ASN A 95 -7.71 4.58 0.96
CA ASN A 95 -8.06 5.29 2.19
C ASN A 95 -7.48 6.71 2.24
N SER A 96 -6.93 7.19 1.13
CA SER A 96 -6.37 8.53 0.96
C SER A 96 -7.09 9.35 -0.09
N SER A 97 -6.73 10.63 -0.18
CA SER A 97 -7.13 11.53 -1.26
C SER A 97 -6.22 11.42 -2.49
N TYR A 98 -5.24 10.52 -2.49
CA TYR A 98 -4.33 10.34 -3.62
C TYR A 98 -5.10 9.81 -4.83
N SER A 99 -5.00 10.53 -5.94
CA SER A 99 -5.60 10.14 -7.22
C SER A 99 -4.56 9.39 -8.05
N ILE A 100 -4.80 8.09 -8.27
CA ILE A 100 -3.96 7.26 -9.15
C ILE A 100 -4.21 7.71 -10.60
N PRO A 101 -3.15 7.83 -11.44
CA PRO A 101 -3.33 8.05 -12.87
C PRO A 101 -4.30 7.04 -13.46
N LEU A 102 -5.25 7.51 -14.25
CA LEU A 102 -6.40 6.72 -14.69
C LEU A 102 -5.96 5.47 -15.47
N GLU A 103 -5.00 5.61 -16.37
CA GLU A 103 -4.46 4.50 -17.16
C GLU A 103 -3.87 3.43 -16.25
N THR A 104 -3.08 3.85 -15.26
CA THR A 104 -2.53 2.94 -14.25
C THR A 104 -3.64 2.24 -13.47
N LEU A 105 -4.70 2.96 -13.09
CA LEU A 105 -5.82 2.35 -12.35
C LEU A 105 -6.56 1.31 -13.20
N ILE A 106 -6.82 1.62 -14.47
CA ILE A 106 -7.45 0.69 -15.43
C ILE A 106 -6.59 -0.58 -15.57
N ASP A 107 -5.28 -0.43 -15.76
CA ASP A 107 -4.36 -1.57 -15.88
C ASP A 107 -4.38 -2.46 -14.62
N LYS A 108 -4.53 -1.87 -13.42
CA LYS A 108 -4.64 -2.64 -12.16
C LYS A 108 -6.00 -3.31 -11.99
N ILE A 109 -7.06 -2.71 -12.52
CA ILE A 109 -8.41 -3.31 -12.52
C ILE A 109 -8.49 -4.50 -13.48
N ASP A 110 -7.78 -4.44 -14.61
CA ASP A 110 -7.71 -5.52 -15.60
C ASP A 110 -6.58 -6.54 -15.29
N HIS A 111 -5.96 -6.45 -14.11
CA HIS A 111 -4.79 -7.26 -13.75
C HIS A 111 -5.14 -8.75 -13.55
N SER A 112 -4.22 -9.67 -13.86
CA SER A 112 -4.45 -11.12 -13.71
C SER A 112 -4.64 -11.57 -12.25
N ASN A 113 -3.95 -10.92 -11.31
CA ASN A 113 -4.07 -11.16 -9.88
C ASN A 113 -5.36 -10.56 -9.29
N LYS A 114 -6.20 -11.43 -8.71
CA LYS A 114 -7.48 -11.09 -8.05
C LYS A 114 -7.36 -10.03 -6.96
N GLY A 115 -6.34 -10.15 -6.11
CA GLY A 115 -6.11 -9.20 -5.01
C GLY A 115 -5.82 -7.80 -5.52
N ILE A 116 -4.99 -7.68 -6.56
CA ILE A 116 -4.67 -6.40 -7.19
C ILE A 116 -5.93 -5.77 -7.79
N ARG A 117 -6.73 -6.54 -8.54
CA ARG A 117 -8.00 -6.04 -9.09
C ARG A 117 -8.92 -5.50 -8.00
N ALA A 118 -9.17 -6.31 -6.97
CA ALA A 118 -10.04 -5.94 -5.87
C ALA A 118 -9.55 -4.69 -5.14
N ALA A 119 -8.23 -4.55 -4.90
CA ALA A 119 -7.67 -3.36 -4.28
C ALA A 119 -7.74 -2.13 -5.20
N ALA A 120 -7.53 -2.30 -6.50
CA ALA A 120 -7.63 -1.24 -7.50
C ALA A 120 -9.07 -0.69 -7.59
N ILE A 121 -10.09 -1.55 -7.63
CA ILE A 121 -11.49 -1.13 -7.68
C ILE A 121 -11.86 -0.18 -6.52
N LYS A 122 -11.33 -0.41 -5.31
CA LYS A 122 -11.55 0.48 -4.16
C LYS A 122 -11.05 1.91 -4.38
N ASN A 123 -10.10 2.12 -5.29
CA ASN A 123 -9.54 3.43 -5.64
C ASN A 123 -10.40 4.22 -6.63
N ILE A 124 -11.41 3.61 -7.27
CA ILE A 124 -12.31 4.32 -8.22
C ILE A 124 -12.96 5.54 -7.56
N LYS A 125 -13.27 5.48 -6.25
CA LYS A 125 -13.85 6.60 -5.51
C LYS A 125 -12.94 7.84 -5.43
N ASN A 126 -11.64 7.68 -5.68
CA ASN A 126 -10.64 8.76 -5.68
C ASN A 126 -10.42 9.37 -7.08
N LEU A 127 -11.17 8.91 -8.09
CA LEU A 127 -11.13 9.50 -9.42
C LEU A 127 -11.85 10.85 -9.43
N GLU A 128 -11.24 11.83 -10.07
CA GLU A 128 -11.91 13.07 -10.39
C GLU A 128 -13.02 12.80 -11.42
N ILE A 129 -14.28 13.06 -11.06
CA ILE A 129 -15.45 12.82 -11.91
C ILE A 129 -15.29 13.42 -13.31
N LYS A 130 -14.60 14.56 -13.43
CA LYS A 130 -14.33 15.24 -14.71
C LYS A 130 -13.48 14.40 -15.68
N LYS A 131 -12.72 13.43 -15.18
CA LYS A 131 -11.90 12.50 -15.97
C LYS A 131 -12.69 11.28 -16.42
N LEU A 132 -13.91 11.05 -15.91
CA LEU A 132 -14.77 9.94 -16.31
C LEU A 132 -15.49 10.29 -17.62
N ASN A 133 -15.18 9.56 -18.68
CA ASN A 133 -15.88 9.62 -19.96
C ASN A 133 -16.59 8.29 -20.25
N ALA A 134 -17.41 8.25 -21.30
CA ALA A 134 -18.20 7.07 -21.66
C ALA A 134 -17.34 5.81 -21.88
N GLN A 135 -16.14 5.96 -22.44
CA GLN A 135 -15.21 4.86 -22.67
C GLN A 135 -14.71 4.26 -21.35
N ILE A 136 -14.37 5.11 -20.37
CA ILE A 136 -13.91 4.67 -19.05
C ILE A 136 -15.07 4.00 -18.29
N LEU A 137 -16.25 4.59 -18.31
CA LEU A 137 -17.44 4.02 -17.68
C LEU A 137 -17.79 2.64 -18.24
N SER A 138 -17.57 2.42 -19.54
CA SER A 138 -17.79 1.11 -20.17
C SER A 138 -16.91 0.00 -19.58
N LYS A 139 -15.72 0.34 -19.05
CA LYS A 139 -14.84 -0.61 -18.35
C LYS A 139 -15.30 -0.90 -16.93
N PHE A 140 -15.94 0.06 -16.26
CA PHE A 140 -16.41 -0.11 -14.88
C PHE A 140 -17.79 -0.77 -14.78
N ILE A 141 -18.67 -0.59 -15.78
CA ILE A 141 -20.03 -1.16 -15.79
C ILE A 141 -20.05 -2.69 -15.56
N PRO A 142 -19.18 -3.50 -16.19
CA PRO A 142 -19.15 -4.94 -15.93
C PRO A 142 -18.86 -5.29 -14.46
N LEU A 143 -17.95 -4.56 -13.82
CA LEU A 143 -17.55 -4.77 -12.41
C LEU A 143 -18.69 -4.48 -11.43
N LEU A 144 -19.60 -3.57 -11.79
CA LEU A 144 -20.80 -3.27 -11.01
C LEU A 144 -21.88 -4.34 -11.14
N LYS A 145 -21.92 -5.05 -12.27
CA LYS A 145 -22.92 -6.09 -12.56
C LYS A 145 -22.52 -7.45 -12.00
N ASP A 146 -21.23 -7.72 -11.93
CA ASP A 146 -20.67 -8.93 -11.32
C ASP A 146 -19.60 -8.55 -10.29
N PRO A 147 -19.98 -8.28 -9.04
CA PRO A 147 -19.02 -7.97 -7.98
C PRO A 147 -18.07 -9.14 -7.66
N THR A 148 -18.31 -10.35 -8.19
CA THR A 148 -17.46 -11.54 -8.00
C THR A 148 -16.45 -11.77 -9.12
N SER A 149 -16.57 -11.04 -10.25
CA SER A 149 -15.57 -11.00 -11.33
C SER A 149 -14.25 -10.31 -10.93
N SER A 150 -14.22 -9.72 -9.73
CA SER A 150 -13.02 -9.17 -9.08
C SER A 150 -12.15 -10.27 -8.52
#